data_AF-A0AAN6HFL9-F1
#
_entry.id   AF-A0AAN6HFL9-F1
#
_cell.length_a   1.000
_cell.length_b   1.000
_cell.length_c   1.000
_cell.angle_alpha   90.00
_cell.angle_beta   90.00
_cell.angle_gamma   90.00
#
_symmetry.space_group_name_H-M   'P 1'
#
loop_
_entity.id
_entity.type
_entity.pdbx_description
1 polymer ?
#
loop_
_entity_poly.entity_id
_entity_poly.type
_entity_poly.pdbx_seq_one_letter_code
_entity_poly.pdbx_strand_id
1 'polypeptide(L)'
;MLALPINTKSMKGSTVLRSWKDWASKLHPQLPLSPKESHRLLTALTGSFRRHLDEVHPTTAPDSKLKLGAVSVLTTSPHAIHSSAISADKHLASVLTNPLLNKRRPNVSTPDQDLANAKAELLMNPAKIPVEVLEEYNARGAATIPIARLCLHTFEDSLAGLSIDKQREAVAEAEPGRRTLLWLWRSGLYQTETFRQSGSFMHLLTFALMREGLDKYLWEWLCLDMGESYIKTMGHSARWKGFILQAMASNKLRPAYGQKASIDDALEVFFYASELRDQSISAGTHMRWLPMYPISKVLIRVLTRQRHLYGAVETKNYERFQRRSNVYYPAVSKEGAVAFDDALLHLHHPEQPSGGDMLKLLRQVFGSEFSDEEKRARYPFAHPGGVNWPSQRWHIALVRVLHTLRVQRYDAEAAWLRDAITRTLPDLDCNTDEELRKLASDSGWNKSPVAAQAPKQEGSVSEPVSVPCPEFT
;
A
#
# COMPACT_ATOMS: atom_id res chain seq x y z
N MET A 1 -33.68 -63.77 -43.51
CA MET A 1 -33.15 -64.73 -42.52
C MET A 1 -32.90 -63.94 -41.23
N LEU A 2 -33.70 -64.23 -40.20
CA LEU A 2 -33.64 -63.62 -38.87
C LEU A 2 -32.49 -64.23 -38.06
N ALA A 3 -31.71 -63.40 -37.34
CA ALA A 3 -31.19 -63.70 -36.00
C ALA A 3 -30.47 -62.48 -35.38
N LEU A 4 -30.86 -62.17 -34.15
CA LEU A 4 -30.36 -61.12 -33.25
C LEU A 4 -28.95 -61.43 -32.69
N PRO A 5 -28.19 -60.40 -32.24
CA PRO A 5 -27.15 -60.59 -31.24
C PRO A 5 -27.55 -60.05 -29.86
N ILE A 6 -27.08 -60.80 -28.87
CA ILE A 6 -27.36 -60.77 -27.44
C ILE A 6 -26.61 -59.61 -26.76
N ASN A 7 -27.35 -58.91 -25.90
CA ASN A 7 -26.91 -57.81 -25.04
C ASN A 7 -26.09 -58.35 -23.85
N THR A 8 -24.81 -57.99 -23.74
CA THR A 8 -24.04 -58.14 -22.49
C THR A 8 -23.76 -56.76 -21.91
N LYS A 9 -24.37 -56.53 -20.75
CA LYS A 9 -24.43 -55.26 -20.03
C LYS A 9 -23.09 -55.02 -19.31
N SER A 10 -22.26 -54.14 -19.85
CA SER A 10 -21.07 -53.62 -19.17
C SER A 10 -21.48 -52.82 -17.93
N MET A 11 -20.94 -53.20 -16.76
CA MET A 11 -21.09 -52.45 -15.50
C MET A 11 -20.43 -51.07 -15.65
N LYS A 12 -21.24 -50.03 -15.46
CA LYS A 12 -20.81 -48.62 -15.43
C LYS A 12 -19.85 -48.41 -14.25
N GLY A 13 -18.56 -48.32 -14.55
CA GLY A 13 -17.55 -47.83 -13.61
C GLY A 13 -17.87 -46.38 -13.22
N SER A 14 -17.96 -46.15 -11.90
CA SER A 14 -18.27 -44.87 -11.27
C SER A 14 -17.38 -43.72 -11.77
N THR A 15 -18.03 -42.66 -12.23
CA THR A 15 -17.44 -41.38 -12.70
C THR A 15 -16.52 -40.72 -11.65
N VAL A 16 -16.65 -41.10 -10.38
CA VAL A 16 -15.85 -40.59 -9.26
C VAL A 16 -14.40 -41.09 -9.31
N LEU A 17 -14.16 -42.31 -9.79
CA LEU A 17 -12.80 -42.88 -9.87
C LEU A 17 -11.99 -42.28 -11.03
N ARG A 18 -12.64 -41.80 -12.09
CA ARG A 18 -11.96 -41.03 -13.16
C ARG A 18 -11.57 -39.63 -12.68
N SER A 19 -12.45 -38.96 -11.95
CA SER A 19 -12.21 -37.62 -11.41
C SER A 19 -11.00 -37.56 -10.46
N TRP A 20 -10.81 -38.58 -9.62
CA TRP A 20 -9.62 -38.68 -8.76
C TRP A 20 -8.32 -38.93 -9.54
N LYS A 21 -8.38 -39.72 -10.62
CA LYS A 21 -7.20 -40.02 -11.44
C LYS A 21 -6.74 -38.80 -12.25
N ASP A 22 -7.69 -37.95 -12.66
CA ASP A 22 -7.44 -36.68 -13.36
C ASP A 22 -6.97 -35.55 -12.43
N TRP A 23 -7.25 -35.66 -11.12
CA TRP A 23 -6.70 -34.76 -10.10
C TRP A 23 -5.26 -35.15 -9.74
N ALA A 24 -4.99 -36.45 -9.60
CA ALA A 24 -3.66 -36.97 -9.28
C ALA A 24 -2.62 -36.72 -10.39
N SER A 25 -3.05 -36.60 -11.65
CA SER A 25 -2.17 -36.32 -12.79
C SER A 25 -1.79 -34.84 -12.92
N LYS A 26 -2.42 -33.93 -12.17
CA LYS A 26 -2.17 -32.48 -12.21
C LYS A 26 -1.34 -31.93 -11.04
N LEU A 27 -0.93 -32.77 -10.08
CA LEU A 27 -0.17 -32.38 -8.88
C LEU A 27 1.31 -32.82 -8.90
N HIS A 28 2.05 -32.47 -9.96
CA HIS A 28 3.48 -32.72 -10.22
C HIS A 28 3.84 -34.04 -10.93
N PRO A 29 4.99 -34.11 -11.63
CA PRO A 29 5.51 -35.34 -12.21
C PRO A 29 5.71 -36.38 -11.09
N GLN A 30 5.29 -37.62 -11.36
CA GLN A 30 5.27 -38.72 -10.40
C GLN A 30 6.63 -38.91 -9.74
N LEU A 31 6.74 -38.53 -8.45
CA LEU A 31 7.76 -39.11 -7.57
C LEU A 31 7.49 -40.62 -7.53
N PRO A 32 8.49 -41.50 -7.74
CA PRO A 32 8.30 -42.93 -7.60
C PRO A 32 8.18 -43.24 -6.10
N LEU A 33 6.98 -43.06 -5.55
CA LEU A 33 6.63 -43.61 -4.25
C LEU A 33 6.86 -45.12 -4.33
N SER A 34 7.76 -45.63 -3.48
CA SER A 34 8.01 -47.07 -3.47
C SER A 34 6.70 -47.81 -3.13
N PRO A 35 6.45 -49.00 -3.68
CA PRO A 35 5.22 -49.76 -3.40
C PRO A 35 4.97 -49.97 -1.89
N LYS A 36 6.03 -49.98 -1.09
CA LYS A 36 5.98 -50.08 0.38
C LYS A 36 5.47 -48.80 1.05
N GLU A 37 5.80 -47.63 0.51
CA GLU A 37 5.36 -46.34 1.04
C GLU A 37 3.90 -46.05 0.67
N SER A 38 3.48 -46.40 -0.55
CA SER A 38 2.07 -46.30 -0.94
C SER A 38 1.19 -47.22 -0.09
N HIS A 39 1.65 -48.44 0.20
CA HIS A 39 0.97 -49.35 1.13
C HIS A 39 0.93 -48.79 2.55
N ARG A 40 2.04 -48.26 3.08
CA ARG A 40 2.04 -47.63 4.42
C ARG A 40 1.09 -46.44 4.51
N LEU A 41 1.03 -45.61 3.48
CA LEU A 41 0.11 -44.47 3.41
C LEU A 41 -1.35 -44.96 3.36
N LEU A 42 -1.65 -45.95 2.52
CA LEU A 42 -2.98 -46.54 2.43
C LEU A 42 -3.39 -47.21 3.73
N THR A 43 -2.51 -47.96 4.40
CA THR A 43 -2.80 -48.59 5.69
C THR A 43 -3.04 -47.55 6.79
N ALA A 44 -2.28 -46.45 6.80
CA ALA A 44 -2.50 -45.36 7.75
C ALA A 44 -3.83 -44.62 7.49
N LEU A 45 -4.15 -44.32 6.23
CA LEU A 45 -5.41 -43.68 5.85
C LEU A 45 -6.62 -44.58 6.16
N THR A 46 -6.56 -45.85 5.77
CA THR A 46 -7.64 -46.81 6.05
C THR A 46 -7.78 -47.11 7.53
N GLY A 47 -6.69 -47.17 8.30
CA GLY A 47 -6.72 -47.32 9.75
C GLY A 47 -7.36 -46.11 10.45
N SER A 48 -7.02 -44.90 10.01
CA SER A 48 -7.64 -43.66 10.51
C SER A 48 -9.13 -43.60 10.20
N PHE A 49 -9.52 -43.98 8.97
CA PHE A 49 -10.92 -43.98 8.55
C PHE A 49 -11.75 -45.01 9.34
N ARG A 50 -11.20 -46.21 9.58
CA ARG A 50 -11.86 -47.23 10.39
C ARG A 50 -12.04 -46.80 11.83
N ARG A 51 -11.00 -46.27 12.48
CA ARG A 51 -11.12 -45.74 13.85
C ARG A 51 -12.20 -44.68 13.96
N HIS A 52 -12.28 -43.78 12.98
CA HIS A 52 -13.28 -42.72 13.00
C HIS A 52 -14.69 -43.25 12.69
N LEU A 53 -14.83 -44.26 11.82
CA LEU A 53 -16.11 -44.94 11.62
C LEU A 53 -16.56 -45.72 12.86
N ASP A 54 -15.63 -46.36 13.58
CA ASP A 54 -15.92 -47.08 14.82
C ASP A 54 -16.31 -46.09 15.96
N GLU A 55 -15.74 -44.89 15.94
CA GLU A 55 -16.05 -43.79 16.88
C GLU A 55 -17.42 -43.15 16.59
N VAL A 56 -17.81 -43.02 15.31
CA VAL A 56 -19.11 -42.47 14.90
C VAL A 56 -20.23 -43.53 14.93
N HIS A 57 -19.90 -44.82 14.82
CA HIS A 57 -20.84 -45.94 14.86
C HIS A 57 -20.36 -47.04 15.84
N PRO A 58 -20.45 -46.82 17.17
CA PRO A 58 -20.15 -47.87 18.13
C PRO A 58 -21.08 -49.06 17.90
N THR A 59 -20.51 -50.20 17.52
CA THR A 59 -21.29 -51.41 17.21
C THR A 59 -21.81 -52.00 18.52
N THR A 60 -23.09 -51.79 18.80
CA THR A 60 -23.80 -52.35 19.96
C THR A 60 -23.94 -53.86 19.87
N ALA A 61 -23.38 -54.59 20.85
CA ALA A 61 -24.00 -55.68 21.64
C ALA A 61 -22.92 -56.54 22.34
N PRO A 62 -23.19 -57.26 23.47
CA PRO A 62 -24.51 -57.59 24.03
C PRO A 62 -24.70 -57.41 25.57
N ASP A 63 -25.98 -57.44 25.95
CA ASP A 63 -26.62 -57.92 27.19
C ASP A 63 -26.25 -57.35 28.58
N SER A 64 -27.17 -56.56 29.15
CA SER A 64 -27.80 -56.87 30.44
C SER A 64 -29.05 -56.01 30.73
N LYS A 65 -30.11 -56.74 31.11
CA LYS A 65 -31.44 -56.34 31.58
C LYS A 65 -31.47 -55.11 32.52
N LEU A 66 -32.40 -54.18 32.31
CA LEU A 66 -33.64 -54.00 33.12
C LEU A 66 -34.39 -52.67 32.81
N LYS A 67 -35.68 -52.83 32.50
CA LYS A 67 -36.88 -52.02 32.85
C LYS A 67 -37.01 -50.54 32.45
N LEU A 68 -37.93 -50.35 31.49
CA LEU A 68 -39.08 -49.43 31.45
C LEU A 68 -38.97 -48.04 32.10
N GLY A 69 -39.14 -47.01 31.27
CA GLY A 69 -39.63 -45.69 31.68
C GLY A 69 -39.67 -44.66 30.55
N ALA A 70 -40.85 -44.49 29.94
CA ALA A 70 -41.36 -43.28 29.27
C ALA A 70 -40.72 -42.75 27.97
N VAL A 71 -41.44 -43.02 26.88
CA VAL A 71 -41.78 -42.15 25.73
C VAL A 71 -41.24 -40.71 25.76
N SER A 72 -40.43 -40.36 24.76
CA SER A 72 -40.61 -39.10 24.02
C SER A 72 -40.20 -39.32 22.56
N VAL A 73 -41.21 -39.22 21.70
CA VAL A 73 -41.12 -39.32 20.25
C VAL A 73 -41.00 -37.90 19.70
N LEU A 74 -40.02 -37.74 18.80
CA LEU A 74 -39.82 -36.65 17.81
C LEU A 74 -39.33 -35.29 18.31
N THR A 75 -38.16 -34.90 17.80
CA THR A 75 -38.05 -33.75 16.89
C THR A 75 -36.75 -33.83 16.10
N THR A 76 -36.86 -34.25 14.85
CA THR A 76 -35.82 -34.11 13.83
C THR A 76 -35.53 -32.62 13.60
N SER A 77 -34.40 -32.15 14.11
CA SER A 77 -33.88 -30.80 13.86
C SER A 77 -33.23 -30.73 12.46
N PRO A 78 -33.53 -29.71 11.64
CA PRO A 78 -32.97 -29.53 10.30
C PRO A 78 -31.52 -28.99 10.28
N HIS A 79 -30.74 -29.16 11.35
CA HIS A 79 -29.33 -28.74 11.43
C HIS A 79 -28.29 -29.85 11.17
N ALA A 80 -28.70 -31.09 10.95
CA ALA A 80 -27.77 -32.19 10.71
C ALA A 80 -27.04 -32.13 9.34
N ILE A 81 -27.48 -31.29 8.40
CA ILE A 81 -26.93 -31.22 7.03
C ILE A 81 -25.64 -30.40 6.95
N HIS A 82 -25.36 -29.52 7.91
CA HIS A 82 -24.11 -28.74 7.96
C HIS A 82 -22.97 -29.44 8.71
N SER A 83 -23.24 -30.56 9.39
CA SER A 83 -22.28 -31.26 10.25
C SER A 83 -21.23 -32.05 9.46
N SER A 84 -21.62 -32.64 8.33
CA SER A 84 -20.72 -33.47 7.50
C SER A 84 -19.69 -32.64 6.73
N ALA A 85 -20.07 -31.46 6.22
CA ALA A 85 -19.16 -30.57 5.49
C ALA A 85 -18.14 -29.90 6.44
N ILE A 86 -18.58 -29.40 7.59
CA ILE A 86 -17.69 -28.79 8.59
C ILE A 86 -16.77 -29.85 9.22
N SER A 87 -17.26 -31.09 9.41
CA SER A 87 -16.43 -32.20 9.88
C SER A 87 -15.45 -32.66 8.79
N ALA A 88 -15.85 -32.65 7.51
CA ALA A 88 -14.95 -32.92 6.38
C ALA A 88 -13.87 -31.84 6.23
N ASP A 89 -14.20 -30.56 6.44
CA ASP A 89 -13.23 -29.45 6.44
C ASP A 89 -12.27 -29.53 7.62
N LYS A 90 -12.76 -29.87 8.83
CA LYS A 90 -11.91 -30.15 10.00
C LYS A 90 -11.02 -31.37 9.78
N HIS A 91 -11.54 -32.41 9.13
CA HIS A 91 -10.80 -33.62 8.79
C HIS A 91 -9.73 -33.34 7.72
N LEU A 92 -10.06 -32.55 6.68
CA LEU A 92 -9.09 -32.10 5.68
C LEU A 92 -8.01 -31.22 6.31
N ALA A 93 -8.40 -30.26 7.16
CA ALA A 93 -7.44 -29.44 7.90
C ALA A 93 -6.52 -30.31 8.77
N SER A 94 -7.07 -31.25 9.55
CA SER A 94 -6.31 -32.20 10.37
C SER A 94 -5.33 -33.05 9.55
N VAL A 95 -5.77 -33.61 8.43
CA VAL A 95 -4.93 -34.41 7.53
C VAL A 95 -3.84 -33.55 6.90
N LEU A 96 -4.15 -32.34 6.44
CA LEU A 96 -3.19 -31.42 5.83
C LEU A 96 -2.18 -30.84 6.85
N THR A 97 -2.54 -30.79 8.13
CA THR A 97 -1.63 -30.37 9.22
C THR A 97 -0.80 -31.52 9.82
N ASN A 98 -0.95 -32.77 9.32
CA ASN A 98 -0.28 -33.92 9.91
C ASN A 98 1.25 -33.82 9.72
N PRO A 99 2.05 -33.90 10.80
CA PRO A 99 3.51 -33.72 10.76
C PRO A 99 4.25 -34.75 9.89
N LEU A 100 3.60 -35.86 9.50
CA LEU A 100 4.15 -36.84 8.55
C LEU A 100 4.10 -36.38 7.09
N LEU A 101 3.17 -35.49 6.72
CA LEU A 101 3.09 -34.86 5.39
C LEU A 101 3.96 -33.60 5.31
N ASN A 102 4.20 -32.94 6.45
CA ASN A 102 5.13 -31.83 6.59
C ASN A 102 6.56 -32.30 6.92
N LYS A 103 7.01 -33.38 6.27
CA LYS A 103 8.42 -33.78 6.32
C LYS A 103 9.27 -32.61 5.79
N ARG A 104 9.89 -31.91 6.76
CA ARG A 104 11.07 -31.06 6.69
C ARG A 104 11.65 -31.00 5.26
N ARG A 105 11.19 -30.01 4.48
CA ARG A 105 11.85 -29.69 3.21
C ARG A 105 13.28 -29.28 3.58
N PRO A 106 14.33 -29.96 3.07
CA PRO A 106 15.72 -29.68 3.47
C PRO A 106 16.23 -28.29 3.03
N ASN A 107 15.41 -27.50 2.31
CA ASN A 107 15.81 -26.23 1.70
C ASN A 107 15.03 -25.00 2.20
N VAL A 108 14.23 -25.09 3.27
CA VAL A 108 13.57 -23.89 3.83
C VAL A 108 14.50 -23.28 4.87
N SER A 109 14.87 -22.03 4.66
CA SER A 109 15.71 -21.29 5.61
C SER A 109 15.01 -21.21 6.97
N THR A 110 15.75 -21.34 8.07
CA THR A 110 15.16 -21.26 9.42
C THR A 110 14.30 -20.00 9.66
N PRO A 111 14.66 -18.80 9.11
CA PRO A 111 13.82 -17.61 9.25
C PRO A 111 12.45 -17.71 8.57
N ASP A 112 12.34 -18.40 7.43
CA ASP A 112 11.07 -18.56 6.72
C ASP A 112 10.11 -19.47 7.49
N GLN A 113 10.67 -20.49 8.15
CA GLN A 113 9.90 -21.37 9.02
C GLN A 113 9.39 -20.63 10.26
N ASP A 114 10.23 -19.81 10.89
CA ASP A 114 9.87 -19.02 12.06
C ASP A 114 8.77 -18.00 11.75
N LEU A 115 8.84 -17.35 10.59
CA LEU A 115 7.79 -16.46 10.10
C LEU A 115 6.46 -17.20 9.85
N ALA A 116 6.51 -18.39 9.23
CA ALA A 116 5.33 -19.21 9.00
C ALA A 116 4.68 -19.67 10.32
N ASN A 117 5.52 -20.05 11.30
CA ASN A 117 5.07 -20.43 12.64
C ASN A 117 4.41 -19.23 13.35
N ALA A 118 5.02 -18.04 13.30
CA ALA A 118 4.49 -16.84 13.93
C ALA A 118 3.12 -16.46 13.34
N LYS A 119 2.98 -16.60 12.01
CA LYS A 119 1.70 -16.39 11.32
C LYS A 119 0.65 -17.40 11.75
N ALA A 120 1.00 -18.67 11.87
CA ALA A 120 0.07 -19.70 12.34
C ALA A 120 -0.36 -19.44 13.79
N GLU A 121 0.57 -19.01 14.66
CA GLU A 121 0.27 -18.71 16.06
C GLU A 121 -0.70 -17.53 16.22
N LEU A 122 -0.48 -16.43 15.48
CA LEU A 122 -1.39 -15.27 15.46
C LEU A 122 -2.78 -15.62 14.91
N LEU A 123 -2.87 -16.56 13.96
CA LEU A 123 -4.15 -17.01 13.42
C LEU A 123 -4.91 -17.94 14.38
N MET A 124 -4.19 -18.79 15.12
CA MET A 124 -4.82 -19.75 16.06
C MET A 124 -5.23 -19.08 17.37
N ASN A 125 -4.53 -18.02 17.79
CA ASN A 125 -4.77 -17.32 19.05
C ASN A 125 -5.07 -15.83 18.80
N PRO A 126 -6.24 -15.47 18.25
CA PRO A 126 -6.58 -14.07 17.94
C PRO A 126 -6.72 -13.18 19.18
N ALA A 127 -6.86 -13.76 20.38
CA ALA A 127 -6.92 -13.04 21.65
C ALA A 127 -5.54 -12.62 22.18
N LYS A 128 -4.44 -13.16 21.63
CA LYS A 128 -3.08 -12.87 22.09
C LYS A 128 -2.63 -11.53 21.52
N ILE A 129 -2.00 -10.70 22.35
CA ILE A 129 -1.45 -9.41 21.91
C ILE A 129 -0.30 -9.69 20.93
N PRO A 130 -0.36 -9.23 19.66
CA PRO A 130 0.63 -9.61 18.65
C PRO A 130 2.08 -9.24 19.00
N VAL A 131 2.27 -8.20 19.82
CA VAL A 131 3.58 -7.72 20.28
C VAL A 131 4.22 -8.68 21.27
N GLU A 132 3.44 -9.41 22.07
CA GLU A 132 3.97 -10.43 22.97
C GLU A 132 4.57 -11.61 22.18
N VAL A 133 3.97 -11.95 21.04
CA VAL A 133 4.54 -12.96 20.12
C VAL A 133 5.92 -12.50 19.64
N LEU A 134 6.11 -11.22 19.31
CA LEU A 134 7.43 -10.70 18.93
C LEU A 134 8.45 -10.88 20.07
N GLU A 135 8.05 -10.62 21.32
CA GLU A 135 8.93 -10.77 22.48
C GLU A 135 9.27 -12.23 22.80
N GLU A 136 8.32 -13.14 22.64
CA GLU A 136 8.58 -14.58 22.77
C GLU A 136 9.57 -15.08 21.72
N TYR A 137 9.40 -14.63 20.47
CA TYR A 137 10.36 -14.92 19.41
C TYR A 137 11.72 -14.27 19.68
N ASN A 138 11.75 -13.11 20.32
CA ASN A 138 12.99 -12.45 20.72
C ASN A 138 13.71 -13.24 21.83
N ALA A 139 12.96 -13.73 22.83
CA ALA A 139 13.50 -14.58 23.90
C ALA A 139 14.09 -15.90 23.35
N ARG A 140 13.55 -16.41 22.24
CA ARG A 140 14.06 -17.59 21.52
C ARG A 140 15.22 -17.27 20.56
N GLY A 141 15.57 -15.99 20.37
CA GLY A 141 16.57 -15.56 19.39
C GLY A 141 16.14 -15.68 17.94
N ALA A 142 14.83 -15.80 17.68
CA ALA A 142 14.23 -15.98 16.34
C ALA A 142 13.49 -14.72 15.83
N ALA A 143 13.49 -13.61 16.58
CA ALA A 143 12.82 -12.39 16.17
C ALA A 143 13.51 -11.73 14.97
N THR A 144 12.72 -11.44 13.94
CA THR A 144 13.18 -10.80 12.70
C THR A 144 12.26 -9.64 12.30
N ILE A 145 12.74 -8.73 11.45
CA ILE A 145 11.94 -7.59 10.96
C ILE A 145 10.64 -8.03 10.26
N PRO A 146 10.62 -9.10 9.43
CA PRO A 146 9.37 -9.62 8.88
C PRO A 146 8.35 -10.07 9.92
N ILE A 147 8.81 -10.68 11.03
CA ILE A 147 7.94 -11.09 12.15
C ILE A 147 7.39 -9.84 12.85
N ALA A 148 8.24 -8.86 13.19
CA ALA A 148 7.79 -7.62 13.81
C ALA A 148 6.77 -6.87 12.92
N ARG A 149 7.01 -6.85 11.61
CA ARG A 149 6.07 -6.29 10.63
C ARG A 149 4.73 -7.03 10.64
N LEU A 150 4.75 -8.36 10.70
CA LEU A 150 3.54 -9.18 10.78
C LEU A 150 2.76 -8.85 12.07
N CYS A 151 3.43 -8.80 13.22
CA CYS A 151 2.82 -8.46 14.50
C CYS A 151 2.16 -7.07 14.47
N LEU A 152 2.85 -6.05 13.94
CA LEU A 152 2.30 -4.70 13.84
C LEU A 152 1.12 -4.62 12.86
N HIS A 153 1.16 -5.34 11.74
CA HIS A 153 0.04 -5.40 10.80
C HIS A 153 -1.18 -6.08 11.42
N THR A 154 -0.99 -7.23 12.08
CA THR A 154 -2.09 -7.91 12.78
C THR A 154 -2.65 -7.05 13.90
N PHE A 155 -1.81 -6.27 14.58
CA PHE A 155 -2.27 -5.30 15.56
C PHE A 155 -3.11 -4.18 14.91
N GLU A 156 -2.65 -3.58 13.79
CA GLU A 156 -3.44 -2.59 13.03
C GLU A 156 -4.80 -3.16 12.59
N ASP A 157 -4.83 -4.39 12.08
CA ASP A 157 -6.06 -5.07 11.70
C ASP A 157 -7.00 -5.29 12.90
N SER A 158 -6.45 -5.62 14.07
CA SER A 158 -7.25 -5.82 15.30
C SER A 158 -7.94 -4.54 15.79
N LEU A 159 -7.40 -3.37 15.42
CA LEU A 159 -8.00 -2.08 15.72
C LEU A 159 -9.14 -1.73 14.75
N ALA A 160 -9.22 -2.36 13.58
CA ALA A 160 -10.25 -2.09 12.60
C ALA A 160 -11.63 -2.53 13.13
N GLY A 161 -12.58 -1.58 13.17
CA GLY A 161 -13.94 -1.83 13.65
C GLY A 161 -14.17 -1.63 15.15
N LEU A 162 -13.12 -1.38 15.94
CA LEU A 162 -13.27 -0.99 17.35
C LEU A 162 -13.67 0.48 17.48
N SER A 163 -14.39 0.82 18.56
CA SER A 163 -14.67 2.23 18.90
C SER A 163 -13.38 2.98 19.25
N ILE A 164 -13.40 4.30 19.11
CA ILE A 164 -12.22 5.16 19.38
C ILE A 164 -11.65 4.94 20.78
N ASP A 165 -12.52 4.85 21.80
CA ASP A 165 -12.07 4.62 23.19
C ASP A 165 -11.42 3.25 23.36
N LYS A 166 -11.99 2.20 22.77
CA LYS A 166 -11.42 0.85 22.79
C LYS A 166 -10.10 0.76 22.03
N GLN A 167 -9.97 1.50 20.92
CA GLN A 167 -8.69 1.59 20.21
C GLN A 167 -7.62 2.26 21.08
N ARG A 168 -7.99 3.30 21.84
CA ARG A 168 -7.05 3.98 22.74
C ARG A 168 -6.63 3.07 23.89
N GLU A 169 -7.58 2.36 24.48
CA GLU A 169 -7.33 1.37 25.54
C GLU A 169 -6.40 0.25 25.02
N ALA A 170 -6.72 -0.36 23.88
CA ALA A 170 -5.90 -1.41 23.29
C ALA A 170 -4.47 -0.95 22.93
N VAL A 171 -4.30 0.28 22.44
CA VAL A 171 -2.97 0.86 22.18
C VAL A 171 -2.21 1.12 23.49
N ALA A 172 -2.89 1.66 24.51
CA ALA A 172 -2.28 1.92 25.81
C ALA A 172 -1.88 0.64 26.56
N GLU A 173 -2.66 -0.43 26.42
CA GLU A 173 -2.38 -1.73 27.02
C GLU A 173 -1.23 -2.46 26.30
N ALA A 174 -1.27 -2.48 24.96
CA ALA A 174 -0.30 -3.26 24.19
C ALA A 174 1.06 -2.56 24.00
N GLU A 175 1.09 -1.23 24.02
CA GLU A 175 2.26 -0.38 23.68
C GLU A 175 3.07 -0.89 22.46
N PRO A 176 2.40 -1.17 21.32
CA PRO A 176 3.02 -1.82 20.16
C PRO A 176 4.20 -1.08 19.54
N GLY A 177 4.13 0.24 19.44
CA GLY A 177 5.15 1.11 18.88
C GLY A 177 6.39 1.13 19.76
N ARG A 178 6.21 1.48 21.05
CA ARG A 178 7.29 1.55 22.04
C ARG A 178 8.02 0.23 22.20
N ARG A 179 7.31 -0.88 22.40
CA ARG A 179 7.92 -2.21 22.59
C ARG A 179 8.68 -2.66 21.35
N THR A 180 8.10 -2.47 20.16
CA THR A 180 8.77 -2.81 18.90
C THR A 180 10.01 -1.95 18.65
N LEU A 181 9.96 -0.65 18.97
CA LEU A 181 11.11 0.26 18.85
C LEU A 181 12.24 -0.14 19.81
N LEU A 182 11.92 -0.44 21.07
CA LEU A 182 12.90 -0.90 22.05
C LEU A 182 13.56 -2.21 21.63
N TRP A 183 12.77 -3.15 21.11
CA TRP A 183 13.30 -4.40 20.54
C TRP A 183 14.24 -4.11 19.36
N LEU A 184 13.84 -3.25 18.44
CA LEU A 184 14.64 -2.89 17.27
C LEU A 184 15.99 -2.27 17.67
N TRP A 185 16.00 -1.39 18.67
CA TRP A 185 17.23 -0.78 19.18
C TRP A 185 18.13 -1.77 19.91
N ARG A 186 17.57 -2.60 20.81
CA ARG A 186 18.34 -3.60 21.58
C ARG A 186 18.94 -4.69 20.69
N SER A 187 18.23 -5.08 19.64
CA SER A 187 18.70 -6.10 18.69
C SER A 187 19.73 -5.57 17.68
N GLY A 188 19.94 -4.25 17.59
CA GLY A 188 20.84 -3.66 16.60
C GLY A 188 20.33 -3.76 15.15
N LEU A 189 19.11 -4.27 14.93
CA LEU A 189 18.59 -4.58 13.60
C LEU A 189 18.34 -3.32 12.74
N TYR A 190 18.25 -2.14 13.36
CA TYR A 190 18.15 -0.85 12.66
C TYR A 190 19.36 -0.55 11.75
N GLN A 191 20.50 -1.21 11.97
CA GLN A 191 21.70 -1.06 11.12
C GLN A 191 21.65 -1.94 9.87
N THR A 192 20.77 -2.94 9.82
CA THR A 192 20.70 -3.92 8.74
C THR A 192 20.09 -3.35 7.46
N GLU A 193 20.49 -3.90 6.31
CA GLU A 193 19.93 -3.48 5.02
C GLU A 193 18.45 -3.87 4.87
N THR A 194 18.03 -4.99 5.48
CA THR A 194 16.63 -5.44 5.51
C THR A 194 15.73 -4.41 6.18
N PHE A 195 16.20 -3.75 7.25
CA PHE A 195 15.49 -2.64 7.88
C PHE A 195 15.35 -1.45 6.92
N ARG A 196 16.46 -1.02 6.30
CA ARG A 196 16.49 0.17 5.42
C ARG A 196 15.57 0.07 4.22
N GLN A 197 15.33 -1.16 3.72
CA GLN A 197 14.48 -1.42 2.57
C GLN A 197 13.02 -1.68 2.95
N SER A 198 12.72 -1.94 4.22
CA SER A 198 11.37 -2.31 4.66
C SER A 198 10.48 -1.08 4.92
N GLY A 199 10.11 -0.37 3.85
CA GLY A 199 9.21 0.79 3.96
C GLY A 199 7.85 0.46 4.60
N SER A 200 7.33 -0.75 4.37
CA SER A 200 6.10 -1.23 5.03
C SER A 200 6.22 -1.35 6.55
N PHE A 201 7.35 -1.85 7.05
CA PHE A 201 7.62 -1.91 8.48
C PHE A 201 7.74 -0.51 9.09
N MET A 202 8.45 0.42 8.43
CA MET A 202 8.56 1.81 8.91
C MET A 202 7.20 2.48 9.01
N HIS A 203 6.33 2.26 8.03
CA HIS A 203 4.99 2.82 8.04
C HIS A 203 4.18 2.34 9.24
N LEU A 204 4.17 1.03 9.48
CA LEU A 204 3.47 0.41 10.61
C LEU A 204 4.04 0.83 11.96
N LEU A 205 5.38 0.88 12.09
CA LEU A 205 6.03 1.31 13.31
C LEU A 205 5.75 2.79 13.61
N THR A 206 5.84 3.65 12.59
CA THR A 206 5.50 5.08 12.71
C THR A 206 4.05 5.27 13.10
N PHE A 207 3.13 4.51 12.48
CA PHE A 207 1.72 4.51 12.83
C PHE A 207 1.48 4.15 14.31
N ALA A 208 2.10 3.07 14.79
CA ALA A 208 1.97 2.65 16.18
C ALA A 208 2.52 3.70 17.16
N LEU A 209 3.72 4.24 16.90
CA LEU A 209 4.35 5.26 17.75
C LEU A 209 3.55 6.57 17.79
N MET A 210 2.99 7.01 16.66
CA MET A 210 2.16 8.23 16.64
C MET A 210 0.83 8.05 17.38
N ARG A 211 0.25 6.84 17.37
CA ARG A 211 -0.94 6.52 18.17
C ARG A 211 -0.66 6.53 19.67
N GLU A 212 0.55 6.18 20.08
CA GLU A 212 1.02 6.26 21.46
C GLU A 212 1.42 7.69 21.88
N GLY A 213 1.41 8.66 20.97
CA GLY A 213 1.87 10.02 21.26
C GLY A 213 3.40 10.15 21.38
N LEU A 214 4.15 9.24 20.74
CA LEU A 214 5.61 9.20 20.76
C LEU A 214 6.23 9.82 19.49
N ASP A 215 5.58 10.83 18.91
CA ASP A 215 6.04 11.53 17.71
C ASP A 215 7.38 12.25 17.94
N LYS A 216 7.61 12.78 19.14
CA LYS A 216 8.89 13.36 19.53
C LYS A 216 10.06 12.38 19.36
N TYR A 217 9.88 11.12 19.73
CA TYR A 217 10.92 10.09 19.61
C TYR A 217 11.23 9.75 18.15
N LEU A 218 10.27 9.89 17.23
CA LEU A 218 10.55 9.75 15.80
C LEU A 218 11.50 10.85 15.31
N TRP A 219 11.31 12.09 15.75
CA TRP A 219 12.20 13.20 15.42
C TRP A 219 13.59 13.01 16.03
N GLU A 220 13.66 12.62 17.30
CA GLU A 220 14.94 12.29 17.97
C GLU A 220 15.66 11.16 17.23
N TRP A 221 14.94 10.11 16.83
CA TRP A 221 15.49 9.00 16.06
C TRP A 221 15.99 9.43 14.68
N LEU A 222 15.27 10.32 14.00
CA LEU A 222 15.73 10.90 12.74
C LEU A 222 17.03 11.68 12.92
N CYS A 223 17.24 12.34 14.06
CA CYS A 223 18.46 13.08 14.37
C CYS A 223 19.65 12.20 14.79
N LEU A 224 19.44 10.92 15.10
CA LEU A 224 20.54 10.03 15.49
C LEU A 224 21.51 9.83 14.33
N ASP A 225 22.79 10.10 14.60
CA ASP A 225 23.88 9.87 13.67
C ASP A 225 24.21 8.38 13.61
N MET A 226 24.17 7.81 12.41
CA MET A 226 24.42 6.40 12.17
C MET A 226 25.89 6.12 11.83
N GLY A 227 26.79 7.12 11.92
CA GLY A 227 28.25 6.97 11.82
C GLY A 227 28.87 7.58 10.55
N GLU A 228 30.16 7.94 10.63
CA GLU A 228 30.90 8.66 9.56
C GLU A 228 31.22 7.82 8.32
N SER A 229 31.38 6.49 8.44
CA SER A 229 31.70 5.62 7.28
C SER A 229 30.57 5.58 6.23
N TYR A 230 29.39 6.10 6.59
CA TYR A 230 28.17 6.10 5.81
C TYR A 230 28.06 7.25 4.81
N ILE A 231 28.91 8.29 4.92
CA ILE A 231 28.83 9.52 4.10
C ILE A 231 29.11 9.26 2.61
N LYS A 232 29.86 8.20 2.27
CA LYS A 232 30.26 7.91 0.88
C LYS A 232 29.20 7.16 0.04
N THR A 233 28.15 6.60 0.64
CA THR A 233 27.16 5.74 -0.05
C THR A 233 25.69 6.20 0.18
N MET A 234 25.49 7.51 0.41
CA MET A 234 24.32 8.04 1.14
C MET A 234 22.96 8.05 0.44
N GLY A 235 22.88 7.89 -0.88
CA GLY A 235 21.58 7.93 -1.58
C GLY A 235 20.62 6.81 -1.16
N HIS A 236 21.16 5.65 -0.78
CA HIS A 236 20.36 4.49 -0.37
C HIS A 236 20.24 4.35 1.15
N SER A 237 21.27 4.74 1.92
CA SER A 237 21.30 4.54 3.37
C SER A 237 20.33 5.45 4.13
N ALA A 238 20.00 6.63 3.61
CA ALA A 238 19.07 7.56 4.25
C ALA A 238 17.59 7.30 3.89
N ARG A 239 17.29 6.36 2.98
CA ARG A 239 15.92 6.14 2.45
C ARG A 239 14.87 5.88 3.54
N TRP A 240 15.25 5.18 4.61
CA TRP A 240 14.35 4.91 5.73
C TRP A 240 13.85 6.19 6.40
N LYS A 241 14.67 7.25 6.50
CA LYS A 241 14.25 8.55 7.04
C LYS A 241 13.12 9.14 6.21
N GLY A 242 13.20 9.03 4.88
CA GLY A 242 12.15 9.45 3.96
C GLY A 242 10.85 8.65 4.15
N PHE A 243 10.94 7.34 4.41
CA PHE A 243 9.76 6.52 4.70
C PHE A 243 9.10 6.89 6.04
N ILE A 244 9.88 7.22 7.07
CA ILE A 244 9.33 7.72 8.34
C ILE A 244 8.60 9.04 8.11
N LEU A 245 9.22 10.03 7.45
CA LEU A 245 8.55 11.31 7.16
C LEU A 245 7.26 11.12 6.36
N GLN A 246 7.30 10.26 5.35
CA GLN A 246 6.13 9.90 4.55
C GLN A 246 5.01 9.29 5.43
N ALA A 247 5.37 8.38 6.34
CA ALA A 247 4.42 7.76 7.24
C ALA A 247 3.88 8.75 8.28
N MET A 248 4.71 9.67 8.78
CA MET A 248 4.27 10.74 9.69
C MET A 248 3.21 11.63 9.04
N ALA A 249 3.49 12.11 7.82
CA ALA A 249 2.52 12.90 7.06
C ALA A 249 1.24 12.08 6.76
N SER A 250 1.37 10.81 6.41
CA SER A 250 0.22 9.92 6.15
C SER A 250 -0.65 9.72 7.39
N ASN A 251 -0.04 9.66 8.58
CA ASN A 251 -0.75 9.60 9.86
C ASN A 251 -1.43 10.92 10.22
N LYS A 252 -0.82 12.08 9.93
CA LYS A 252 -1.49 13.38 10.11
C LYS A 252 -2.69 13.57 9.18
N LEU A 253 -2.61 13.01 7.97
CA LEU A 253 -3.74 12.97 7.03
C LEU A 253 -4.84 11.98 7.45
N ARG A 254 -4.54 11.00 8.31
CA ARG A 254 -5.50 10.02 8.82
C ARG A 254 -5.32 9.93 10.33
N PRO A 255 -5.61 11.02 11.05
CA PRO A 255 -5.26 11.09 12.45
C PRO A 255 -6.10 10.08 13.24
N ALA A 256 -5.51 9.59 14.32
CA ALA A 256 -6.17 8.62 15.18
C ALA A 256 -7.30 9.27 15.99
N TYR A 257 -8.16 8.42 16.55
CA TYR A 257 -9.11 8.81 17.60
C TYR A 257 -10.13 9.89 17.21
N GLY A 258 -10.54 9.94 15.94
CA GLY A 258 -11.60 10.84 15.47
C GLY A 258 -11.19 12.30 15.38
N GLN A 259 -9.89 12.60 15.48
CA GLN A 259 -9.37 13.92 15.16
C GLN A 259 -9.70 14.27 13.71
N LYS A 260 -9.92 15.56 13.44
CA LYS A 260 -10.21 16.01 12.08
C LYS A 260 -8.93 15.92 11.26
N ALA A 261 -8.99 15.18 10.15
CA ALA A 261 -7.89 15.15 9.21
C ALA A 261 -7.60 16.56 8.66
N SER A 262 -6.33 16.92 8.63
CA SER A 262 -5.85 18.25 8.26
C SER A 262 -4.68 18.10 7.30
N ILE A 263 -4.77 18.75 6.13
CA ILE A 263 -3.64 18.82 5.18
C ILE A 263 -2.52 19.66 5.79
N ASP A 264 -2.87 20.73 6.49
CA ASP A 264 -1.92 21.64 7.12
C ASP A 264 -1.07 20.91 8.17
N ASP A 265 -1.64 20.00 8.97
CA ASP A 265 -0.88 19.20 9.94
C ASP A 265 0.16 18.30 9.26
N ALA A 266 -0.14 17.81 8.06
CA ALA A 266 0.81 17.02 7.26
C ALA A 266 1.86 17.91 6.58
N LEU A 267 1.51 19.14 6.20
CA LEU A 267 2.44 20.15 5.71
C LEU A 267 3.41 20.61 6.81
N GLU A 268 2.97 20.71 8.06
CA GLU A 268 3.83 21.04 9.20
C GLU A 268 4.95 20.00 9.39
N VAL A 269 4.66 18.71 9.21
CA VAL A 269 5.70 17.66 9.21
C VAL A 269 6.75 17.93 8.12
N PHE A 270 6.32 18.36 6.93
CA PHE A 270 7.22 18.72 5.84
C PHE A 270 8.03 19.98 6.15
N PHE A 271 7.41 21.03 6.68
CA PHE A 271 8.11 22.27 7.01
C PHE A 271 9.14 22.06 8.10
N TYR A 272 8.78 21.36 9.17
CA TYR A 272 9.72 21.02 10.24
C TYR A 272 10.90 20.19 9.72
N ALA A 273 10.64 19.16 8.91
CA ALA A 273 11.69 18.35 8.29
C ALA A 273 12.59 19.18 7.34
N SER A 274 12.00 20.13 6.61
CA SER A 274 12.76 21.00 5.72
C SER A 274 13.62 22.02 6.49
N GLU A 275 13.11 22.60 7.57
CA GLU A 275 13.88 23.51 8.43
C GLU A 275 15.04 22.78 9.10
N LEU A 276 14.79 21.56 9.60
CA LEU A 276 15.83 20.71 10.18
C LEU A 276 16.94 20.42 9.16
N ARG A 277 16.56 20.15 7.90
CA ARG A 277 17.52 19.96 6.81
C ARG A 277 18.33 21.23 6.53
N ASP A 278 17.68 22.39 6.46
CA ASP A 278 18.35 23.68 6.19
C ASP A 278 19.37 24.02 7.29
N GLN A 279 19.00 23.85 8.56
CA GLN A 279 19.89 24.01 9.72
C GLN A 279 21.06 23.01 9.68
N SER A 280 20.82 21.82 9.15
CA SER A 280 21.84 20.77 9.04
C SER A 280 22.81 21.01 7.89
N ILE A 281 22.40 21.74 6.84
CA ILE A 281 23.29 22.16 5.76
C ILE A 281 24.34 23.13 6.31
N SER A 282 23.94 24.11 7.13
CA SER A 282 24.89 25.06 7.73
C SER A 282 25.77 24.41 8.80
N ALA A 283 25.22 23.50 9.60
CA ALA A 283 25.98 22.77 10.63
C ALA A 283 26.84 21.62 10.08
N GLY A 284 26.69 21.24 8.81
CA GLY A 284 27.45 20.14 8.20
C GLY A 284 27.06 18.74 8.68
N THR A 285 25.90 18.56 9.32
CA THR A 285 25.47 17.28 9.88
C THR A 285 24.88 16.36 8.79
N HIS A 286 24.73 15.08 9.11
CA HIS A 286 24.18 14.07 8.20
C HIS A 286 22.71 14.34 7.79
N MET A 287 22.00 15.20 8.52
CA MET A 287 20.61 15.57 8.27
C MET A 287 20.42 16.46 7.03
N ARG A 288 21.49 17.03 6.45
CA ARG A 288 21.44 17.71 5.14
C ARG A 288 20.92 16.81 4.00
N TRP A 289 21.03 15.49 4.18
CA TRP A 289 20.62 14.46 3.22
C TRP A 289 19.22 13.88 3.47
N LEU A 290 18.41 14.54 4.29
CA LEU A 290 17.06 14.07 4.59
C LEU A 290 16.25 13.88 3.29
N PRO A 291 15.77 12.66 2.96
CA PRO A 291 15.06 12.44 1.70
C PRO A 291 13.65 13.03 1.78
N MET A 292 13.48 14.20 1.16
CA MET A 292 12.21 14.94 1.17
C MET A 292 11.23 14.49 0.07
N TYR A 293 11.72 13.75 -0.92
CA TYR A 293 10.89 13.29 -2.05
C TYR A 293 9.69 12.43 -1.63
N PRO A 294 9.80 11.40 -0.76
CA PRO A 294 8.67 10.53 -0.41
C PRO A 294 7.50 11.28 0.26
N ILE A 295 7.79 12.16 1.22
CA ILE A 295 6.77 13.00 1.88
C ILE A 295 6.13 13.96 0.88
N SER A 296 6.92 14.57 0.01
CA SER A 296 6.43 15.52 -1.01
C SER A 296 5.50 14.86 -2.01
N LYS A 297 5.78 13.63 -2.46
CA LYS A 297 4.86 12.90 -3.36
C LYS A 297 3.52 12.57 -2.71
N VAL A 298 3.50 12.30 -1.40
CA VAL A 298 2.25 12.11 -0.66
C VAL A 298 1.48 13.42 -0.61
N LEU A 299 2.13 14.53 -0.26
CA LEU A 299 1.52 15.85 -0.17
C LEU A 299 1.01 16.35 -1.53
N ILE A 300 1.82 16.28 -2.59
CA ILE A 300 1.40 16.64 -3.96
C ILE A 300 0.17 15.84 -4.37
N ARG A 301 0.18 14.51 -4.14
CA ARG A 301 -0.99 13.66 -4.43
C ARG A 301 -2.23 14.12 -3.67
N VAL A 302 -2.07 14.50 -2.41
CA VAL A 302 -3.19 14.93 -1.56
C VAL A 302 -3.73 16.29 -1.99
N LEU A 303 -2.83 17.27 -2.14
CA LEU A 303 -3.14 18.64 -2.57
C LEU A 303 -3.82 18.68 -3.93
N THR A 304 -3.41 17.81 -4.85
CA THR A 304 -3.95 17.79 -6.22
C THR A 304 -5.19 16.89 -6.33
N ARG A 305 -5.18 15.68 -5.76
CA ARG A 305 -6.22 14.67 -6.05
C ARG A 305 -7.22 14.43 -4.94
N GLN A 306 -6.81 14.62 -3.69
CA GLN A 306 -7.58 14.19 -2.51
C GLN A 306 -7.96 15.34 -1.59
N ARG A 307 -7.81 16.60 -2.03
CA ARG A 307 -8.08 17.78 -1.22
C ARG A 307 -9.48 17.76 -0.60
N HIS A 308 -10.48 17.32 -1.37
CA HIS A 308 -11.87 17.19 -0.90
C HIS A 308 -12.03 16.23 0.30
N LEU A 309 -11.12 15.29 0.52
CA LEU A 309 -11.16 14.34 1.64
C LEU A 309 -10.65 14.93 2.96
N TYR A 310 -9.86 16.02 2.89
CA TYR A 310 -9.09 16.51 4.03
C TYR A 310 -9.35 18.00 4.35
N GLY A 311 -10.34 18.60 3.68
CA GLY A 311 -10.74 19.99 3.90
C GLY A 311 -9.95 21.02 3.10
N ALA A 312 -10.23 22.29 3.39
CA ALA A 312 -9.49 23.41 2.81
C ALA A 312 -8.08 23.48 3.42
N VAL A 313 -7.07 23.59 2.55
CA VAL A 313 -5.69 23.92 2.92
C VAL A 313 -5.55 25.44 3.00
N GLU A 314 -4.80 25.93 3.97
CA GLU A 314 -4.46 27.36 4.04
C GLU A 314 -3.58 27.75 2.84
N THR A 315 -3.99 28.78 2.09
CA THR A 315 -3.27 29.24 0.89
C THR A 315 -1.81 29.59 1.19
N LYS A 316 -1.55 30.20 2.35
CA LYS A 316 -0.18 30.50 2.81
C LYS A 316 0.70 29.26 2.93
N ASN A 317 0.16 28.16 3.47
CA ASN A 317 0.90 26.90 3.62
C ASN A 317 1.08 26.22 2.25
N TYR A 318 0.07 26.30 1.39
CA TYR A 318 0.17 25.83 0.00
C TYR A 318 1.34 26.49 -0.74
N GLU A 319 1.37 27.83 -0.76
CA GLU A 319 2.41 28.61 -1.41
C GLU A 319 3.79 28.42 -0.76
N ARG A 320 3.83 28.25 0.57
CA ARG A 320 5.06 27.94 1.31
C ARG A 320 5.62 26.59 0.89
N PHE A 321 4.77 25.57 0.72
CA PHE A 321 5.15 24.25 0.24
C PHE A 321 5.69 24.33 -1.19
N GLN A 322 4.97 25.02 -2.07
CA GLN A 322 5.36 25.18 -3.47
C GLN A 322 6.71 25.91 -3.63
N ARG A 323 6.97 26.96 -2.84
CA ARG A 323 8.25 27.68 -2.85
C ARG A 323 9.46 26.82 -2.44
N ARG A 324 9.23 25.68 -1.77
CA ARG A 324 10.27 24.74 -1.35
C ARG A 324 10.44 23.56 -2.32
N SER A 325 10.08 23.71 -3.60
CA SER A 325 10.19 22.62 -4.59
C SER A 325 11.62 22.13 -4.83
N ASN A 326 12.59 23.03 -4.72
CA ASN A 326 14.03 22.72 -4.76
C ASN A 326 14.50 21.77 -3.64
N VAL A 327 13.76 21.68 -2.54
CA VAL A 327 14.11 20.82 -1.41
C VAL A 327 13.89 19.35 -1.80
N TYR A 328 12.76 19.00 -2.41
CA TYR A 328 12.45 17.60 -2.73
C TYR A 328 12.90 17.17 -4.13
N TYR A 329 13.35 18.11 -4.96
CA TYR A 329 13.98 17.86 -6.25
C TYR A 329 15.36 18.52 -6.31
N PRO A 330 16.46 17.78 -6.07
CA PRO A 330 17.79 18.32 -6.27
C PRO A 330 17.94 18.74 -7.75
N ALA A 331 18.74 19.78 -8.02
CA ALA A 331 18.95 20.37 -9.34
C ALA A 331 19.38 19.38 -10.45
N VAL A 332 19.82 18.18 -10.07
CA VAL A 332 20.26 17.09 -10.96
C VAL A 332 19.10 16.17 -11.37
N SER A 333 17.91 16.32 -10.79
CA SER A 333 16.77 15.42 -11.04
C SER A 333 15.97 15.84 -12.29
N LYS A 334 15.42 14.82 -12.98
CA LYS A 334 14.71 14.92 -14.27
C LYS A 334 13.76 16.11 -14.34
N GLU A 335 14.19 17.18 -15.02
CA GLU A 335 13.48 18.45 -15.20
C GLU A 335 11.98 18.26 -15.49
N GLY A 336 11.63 17.28 -16.32
CA GLY A 336 10.23 17.02 -16.70
C GLY A 336 9.32 16.56 -15.56
N ALA A 337 9.80 15.73 -14.62
CA ALA A 337 8.97 15.26 -13.51
C ALA A 337 8.74 16.35 -12.44
N VAL A 338 9.77 17.18 -12.22
CA VAL A 338 9.72 18.33 -11.33
C VAL A 338 8.75 19.36 -11.86
N ALA A 339 8.95 19.77 -13.12
CA ALA A 339 8.10 20.75 -13.77
C ALA A 339 6.65 20.26 -13.83
N PHE A 340 6.44 18.95 -14.04
CA PHE A 340 5.10 18.37 -14.04
C PHE A 340 4.40 18.47 -12.67
N ASP A 341 5.09 18.11 -11.58
CA ASP A 341 4.52 18.23 -10.23
C ASP A 341 4.27 19.70 -9.87
N ASP A 342 5.18 20.62 -10.21
CA ASP A 342 5.01 22.07 -9.96
C ASP A 342 3.85 22.66 -10.79
N ALA A 343 3.72 22.27 -12.06
CA ALA A 343 2.58 22.65 -12.90
C ALA A 343 1.26 22.07 -12.39
N LEU A 344 1.27 20.86 -11.83
CA LEU A 344 0.11 20.29 -11.15
C LEU A 344 -0.25 21.09 -9.90
N LEU A 345 0.72 21.59 -9.13
CA LEU A 345 0.43 22.45 -7.99
C LEU A 345 -0.19 23.77 -8.48
N HIS A 346 0.38 24.44 -9.48
CA HIS A 346 -0.25 25.64 -10.06
C HIS A 346 -1.69 25.40 -10.54
N LEU A 347 -1.94 24.28 -11.21
CA LEU A 347 -3.28 23.91 -11.71
C LEU A 347 -4.29 23.72 -10.57
N HIS A 348 -3.83 23.30 -9.39
CA HIS A 348 -4.67 23.00 -8.23
C HIS A 348 -4.54 24.04 -7.10
N HIS A 349 -3.99 25.22 -7.39
CA HIS A 349 -3.83 26.29 -6.43
C HIS A 349 -5.20 26.67 -5.80
N PRO A 350 -5.28 26.89 -4.48
CA PRO A 350 -6.54 27.08 -3.80
C PRO A 350 -7.31 28.34 -4.20
N GLU A 351 -6.62 29.42 -4.53
CA GLU A 351 -7.22 30.73 -4.86
C GLU A 351 -6.95 31.17 -6.30
N GLN A 352 -5.84 30.71 -6.88
CA GLN A 352 -5.31 31.20 -8.17
C GLN A 352 -4.87 30.04 -9.06
N PRO A 353 -5.79 29.14 -9.40
CA PRO A 353 -5.50 27.99 -10.24
C PRO A 353 -5.04 28.45 -11.63
N SER A 354 -3.94 27.86 -12.13
CA SER A 354 -3.35 28.23 -13.42
C SER A 354 -3.03 27.02 -14.29
N GLY A 355 -3.58 27.01 -15.50
CA GLY A 355 -3.31 25.96 -16.50
C GLY A 355 -2.06 26.22 -17.35
N GLY A 356 -1.46 27.42 -17.25
CA GLY A 356 -0.43 27.90 -18.19
C GLY A 356 0.84 27.06 -18.19
N ASP A 357 1.39 26.74 -17.02
CA ASP A 357 2.63 25.95 -16.95
C ASP A 357 2.42 24.50 -17.37
N MET A 358 1.26 23.93 -17.04
CA MET A 358 0.91 22.60 -17.51
C MET A 358 0.76 22.59 -19.03
N LEU A 359 0.13 23.59 -19.61
CA LEU A 359 0.02 23.72 -21.07
C LEU A 359 1.39 23.79 -21.76
N LYS A 360 2.35 24.55 -21.21
CA LYS A 360 3.73 24.61 -21.75
C LYS A 360 4.36 23.22 -21.79
N LEU A 361 4.21 22.43 -20.72
CA LEU A 361 4.70 21.04 -20.67
C LEU A 361 3.96 20.14 -21.67
N LEU A 362 2.63 20.29 -21.78
CA LEU A 362 1.85 19.51 -22.74
C LEU A 362 2.24 19.82 -24.19
N ARG A 363 2.60 21.06 -24.51
CA ARG A 363 3.15 21.42 -25.83
C ARG A 363 4.50 20.75 -26.10
N GLN A 364 5.36 20.63 -25.10
CA GLN A 364 6.62 19.89 -25.23
C GLN A 364 6.38 18.38 -25.41
N VAL A 365 5.41 17.82 -24.69
CA VAL A 365 5.05 16.40 -24.75
C VAL A 365 4.40 16.03 -26.10
N PHE A 366 3.42 16.82 -26.56
CA PHE A 366 2.65 16.54 -27.78
C PHE A 366 3.22 17.21 -29.04
N GLY A 367 4.12 18.17 -28.89
CA GLY A 367 4.77 18.87 -30.00
C GLY A 367 5.81 18.02 -30.72
N SER A 368 6.30 18.50 -31.85
CA SER A 368 7.34 17.85 -32.65
C SER A 368 8.77 18.23 -32.23
N GLU A 369 8.92 19.01 -31.15
CA GLU A 369 10.21 19.58 -30.72
C GLU A 369 11.21 18.52 -30.22
N PHE A 370 10.71 17.41 -29.67
CA PHE A 370 11.53 16.32 -29.15
C PHE A 370 11.25 15.02 -29.88
N SER A 371 12.28 14.20 -30.06
CA SER A 371 12.13 12.82 -30.52
C SER A 371 11.35 11.98 -29.50
N ASP A 372 10.74 10.87 -29.93
CA ASP A 372 9.97 9.99 -29.02
C ASP A 372 10.84 9.39 -27.91
N GLU A 373 12.13 9.18 -28.16
CA GLU A 373 13.08 8.71 -27.16
C GLU A 373 13.37 9.78 -26.10
N GLU A 374 13.57 11.03 -26.53
CA GLU A 374 13.75 12.17 -25.63
C GLU A 374 12.49 12.44 -24.81
N LYS A 375 11.31 12.36 -25.42
CA LYS A 375 10.04 12.48 -24.70
C LYS A 375 9.89 11.37 -23.66
N ARG A 376 10.26 10.13 -23.99
CA ARG A 376 10.24 9.00 -23.05
C ARG A 376 11.22 9.17 -21.90
N ALA A 377 12.39 9.75 -22.17
CA ALA A 377 13.40 10.03 -21.15
C ALA A 377 12.98 11.19 -20.21
N ARG A 378 12.47 12.29 -20.79
CA ARG A 378 12.12 13.53 -20.08
C ARG A 378 10.75 13.46 -19.39
N TYR A 379 9.77 12.85 -20.04
CA TYR A 379 8.38 12.76 -19.60
C TYR A 379 7.92 11.29 -19.52
N PRO A 380 8.53 10.47 -18.64
CA PRO A 380 8.17 9.06 -18.51
C PRO A 380 6.69 8.86 -18.10
N PHE A 381 6.03 9.89 -17.57
CA PHE A 381 4.61 9.87 -17.24
C PHE A 381 3.69 9.94 -18.48
N ALA A 382 4.18 10.49 -19.59
CA ALA A 382 3.37 10.69 -20.80
C ALA A 382 3.33 9.45 -21.71
N HIS A 383 4.17 8.44 -21.45
CA HIS A 383 4.26 7.26 -22.29
C HIS A 383 3.65 6.02 -21.61
N PRO A 384 2.59 5.43 -22.18
CA PRO A 384 1.85 4.32 -21.56
C PRO A 384 2.67 3.03 -21.37
N GLY A 385 3.85 2.90 -21.98
CA GLY A 385 4.70 1.70 -21.88
C GLY A 385 5.69 1.66 -20.71
N GLY A 386 5.97 2.78 -20.02
CA GLY A 386 7.05 2.86 -19.02
C GLY A 386 6.59 2.93 -17.56
N VAL A 387 5.43 3.52 -17.33
CA VAL A 387 4.80 3.64 -16.00
C VAL A 387 3.31 3.43 -16.25
N ASN A 388 2.68 2.48 -15.54
CA ASN A 388 1.23 2.24 -15.57
C ASN A 388 0.47 3.45 -15.01
N TRP A 389 0.53 4.58 -15.70
CA TRP A 389 -0.41 5.66 -15.46
C TRP A 389 -1.64 5.31 -16.28
N PRO A 390 -2.77 4.96 -15.64
CA PRO A 390 -3.97 4.62 -16.38
C PRO A 390 -4.28 5.78 -17.31
N SER A 391 -4.52 5.50 -18.60
CA SER A 391 -4.89 6.49 -19.61
C SER A 391 -5.99 7.44 -19.10
N GLN A 392 -6.91 6.90 -18.30
CA GLN A 392 -7.94 7.64 -17.59
C GLN A 392 -7.41 8.74 -16.64
N ARG A 393 -6.33 8.49 -15.88
CA ARG A 393 -5.75 9.50 -14.98
C ARG A 393 -5.09 10.63 -15.75
N TRP A 394 -4.44 10.30 -16.86
CA TRP A 394 -3.85 11.31 -17.73
C TRP A 394 -4.94 12.16 -18.38
N HIS A 395 -5.99 11.52 -18.91
CA HIS A 395 -7.17 12.18 -19.43
C HIS A 395 -7.78 13.15 -18.42
N ILE A 396 -8.05 12.72 -17.18
CA ILE A 396 -8.59 13.61 -16.13
C ILE A 396 -7.71 14.84 -15.90
N ALA A 397 -6.38 14.69 -15.92
CA ALA A 397 -5.46 15.82 -15.80
C ALA A 397 -5.58 16.78 -16.99
N LEU A 398 -5.60 16.26 -18.23
CA LEU A 398 -5.77 17.06 -19.44
C LEU A 398 -7.11 17.81 -19.45
N VAL A 399 -8.20 17.14 -19.08
CA VAL A 399 -9.54 17.75 -18.98
C VAL A 399 -9.56 18.86 -17.94
N ARG A 400 -8.84 18.70 -16.82
CA ARG A 400 -8.74 19.75 -15.80
C ARG A 400 -7.96 20.97 -16.29
N VAL A 401 -6.88 20.77 -17.05
CA VAL A 401 -6.15 21.88 -17.70
C VAL A 401 -7.06 22.58 -18.69
N LEU A 402 -7.77 21.82 -19.53
CA LEU A 402 -8.74 22.35 -20.49
C LEU A 402 -9.81 23.21 -19.82
N HIS A 403 -10.41 22.71 -18.74
CA HIS A 403 -11.38 23.46 -17.93
C HIS A 403 -10.79 24.76 -17.40
N THR A 404 -9.58 24.70 -16.82
CA THR A 404 -8.92 25.86 -16.22
C THR A 404 -8.61 26.93 -17.27
N LEU A 405 -8.12 26.54 -18.45
CA LEU A 405 -7.86 27.46 -19.56
C LEU A 405 -9.13 28.16 -20.04
N ARG A 406 -10.25 27.43 -20.14
CA ARG A 406 -11.55 28.02 -20.50
C ARG A 406 -12.04 29.03 -19.46
N VAL A 407 -11.93 28.71 -18.17
CA VAL A 407 -12.30 29.64 -17.09
C VAL A 407 -11.44 30.92 -17.15
N GLN A 408 -10.16 30.78 -17.50
CA GLN A 408 -9.23 31.89 -17.68
C GLN A 408 -9.36 32.61 -19.05
N ARG A 409 -10.29 32.21 -19.91
CA ARG A 409 -10.53 32.76 -21.27
C ARG A 409 -9.36 32.59 -22.26
N TYR A 410 -8.56 31.53 -22.10
CA TYR A 410 -7.55 31.10 -23.06
C TYR A 410 -8.19 30.12 -24.08
N ASP A 411 -9.12 30.62 -24.90
CA ASP A 411 -9.95 29.79 -25.77
C ASP A 411 -9.17 29.10 -26.89
N ALA A 412 -8.15 29.77 -27.44
CA ALA A 412 -7.29 29.21 -28.48
C ALA A 412 -6.46 28.03 -27.96
N GLU A 413 -5.87 28.19 -26.76
CA GLU A 413 -5.12 27.16 -26.06
C GLU A 413 -6.00 25.98 -25.66
N ALA A 414 -7.23 26.27 -25.19
CA ALA A 414 -8.22 25.25 -24.87
C ALA A 414 -8.63 24.46 -26.12
N ALA A 415 -8.87 25.12 -27.26
CA ALA A 415 -9.19 24.45 -28.51
C ALA A 415 -8.04 23.55 -28.99
N TRP A 416 -6.80 24.03 -28.91
CA TRP A 416 -5.61 23.23 -29.22
C TRP A 416 -5.51 21.98 -28.33
N LEU A 417 -5.73 22.13 -27.01
CA LEU A 417 -5.65 21.01 -26.09
C LEU A 417 -6.77 19.99 -26.32
N ARG A 418 -7.98 20.45 -26.69
CA ARG A 418 -9.11 19.59 -27.06
C ARG A 418 -8.75 18.70 -28.25
N ASP A 419 -8.20 19.30 -29.31
CA ASP A 419 -7.73 18.57 -30.48
C ASP A 419 -6.59 17.58 -30.15
N ALA A 420 -5.65 17.98 -29.29
CA ALA A 420 -4.58 17.10 -28.82
C ALA A 420 -5.13 15.88 -28.05
N ILE A 421 -6.16 16.05 -27.20
CA ILE A 421 -6.83 14.95 -26.51
C ILE A 421 -7.48 13.99 -27.52
N THR A 422 -8.25 14.50 -28.49
CA THR A 422 -8.90 13.67 -29.51
C THR A 422 -7.90 12.85 -30.31
N ARG A 423 -6.75 13.43 -30.67
CA ARG A 423 -5.69 12.73 -31.43
C ARG A 423 -4.93 11.69 -30.61
N THR A 424 -4.71 11.94 -29.32
CA THR A 424 -3.82 11.11 -28.48
C THR A 424 -4.55 10.09 -27.62
N LEU A 425 -5.81 10.34 -27.28
CA LEU A 425 -6.67 9.51 -26.43
C LEU A 425 -8.08 9.39 -27.02
N PRO A 426 -8.24 8.91 -28.27
CA PRO A 426 -9.54 8.86 -28.95
C PRO A 426 -10.58 8.06 -28.17
N ASP A 427 -10.18 6.97 -27.51
CA ASP A 427 -11.07 6.12 -26.72
C ASP A 427 -11.69 6.82 -25.50
N LEU A 428 -11.04 7.87 -24.99
CA LEU A 428 -11.51 8.62 -23.83
C LEU A 428 -12.13 9.96 -24.20
N ASP A 429 -12.09 10.33 -25.49
CA ASP A 429 -12.54 11.63 -25.95
C ASP A 429 -14.04 11.86 -25.71
N CYS A 430 -14.83 10.79 -25.84
CA CYS A 430 -16.27 10.76 -25.56
C CYS A 430 -16.61 11.10 -24.10
N ASN A 431 -15.67 10.88 -23.17
CA ASN A 431 -15.87 11.18 -21.75
C ASN A 431 -15.48 12.62 -21.39
N THR A 432 -14.80 13.35 -22.28
CA THR A 432 -14.28 14.68 -21.96
C THR A 432 -15.38 15.67 -21.62
N ASP A 433 -16.48 15.69 -22.38
CA ASP A 433 -17.58 16.65 -22.12
C ASP A 433 -18.35 16.32 -20.83
N GLU A 434 -18.43 15.03 -20.46
CA GLU A 434 -18.97 14.58 -19.18
C GLU A 434 -18.09 15.03 -18.01
N GLU A 435 -16.77 14.81 -18.11
CA GLU A 435 -15.82 15.22 -17.07
C GLU A 435 -15.73 16.76 -16.94
N LEU A 436 -15.81 17.50 -18.06
CA LEU A 436 -15.92 18.96 -18.03
C LEU A 436 -17.17 19.43 -17.30
N ARG A 437 -18.32 18.78 -17.53
CA ARG A 437 -19.57 19.08 -16.80
C ARG A 437 -19.43 18.81 -15.31
N LYS A 438 -18.79 17.70 -14.91
CA LYS A 438 -18.50 17.40 -13.49
C LYS A 438 -17.58 18.45 -12.85
N LEU A 439 -16.52 18.86 -13.54
CA LEU A 439 -15.62 19.91 -13.02
C LEU A 439 -16.33 21.27 -12.90
N ALA A 440 -17.21 21.60 -13.84
CA ALA A 440 -18.01 22.82 -13.78
C ALA A 440 -18.99 22.81 -12.59
N SER A 441 -19.56 21.65 -12.22
CA SER A 441 -20.40 21.51 -11.04
C SER A 441 -19.62 21.53 -9.72
N ASP A 442 -18.45 20.87 -9.69
CA ASP A 442 -17.65 20.70 -8.47
C ASP A 442 -16.85 21.95 -8.09
N SER A 443 -16.43 22.73 -9.09
CA SER A 443 -15.46 23.78 -8.84
C SER A 443 -16.02 24.87 -7.91
N GLY A 444 -17.32 25.17 -7.91
CA GLY A 444 -17.82 26.35 -7.18
C GLY A 444 -17.17 27.68 -7.65
N TRP A 445 -16.32 27.63 -8.69
CA TRP A 445 -15.54 28.74 -9.22
C TRP A 445 -16.40 29.74 -9.97
N ASN A 446 -17.63 29.35 -10.33
CA ASN A 446 -18.65 30.26 -10.83
C ASN A 446 -19.01 31.38 -9.82
N LYS A 447 -18.44 31.38 -8.61
CA LYS A 447 -18.65 32.39 -7.57
C LYS A 447 -17.44 33.30 -7.25
N SER A 448 -16.28 33.15 -7.92
CA SER A 448 -15.11 34.02 -7.64
C SER A 448 -14.96 35.15 -8.66
N PRO A 449 -14.91 36.44 -8.24
CA PRO A 449 -14.87 37.58 -9.15
C PRO A 449 -13.43 38.12 -9.29
N VAL A 450 -12.52 37.39 -9.93
CA VAL A 450 -11.27 38.00 -10.42
C VAL A 450 -10.89 37.35 -11.74
N ALA A 451 -11.27 37.98 -12.83
CA ALA A 451 -10.62 37.75 -14.11
C ALA A 451 -9.16 38.16 -13.94
N ALA A 452 -8.26 37.18 -13.81
CA ALA A 452 -6.83 37.42 -13.97
C ALA A 452 -6.67 38.11 -15.33
N GLN A 453 -6.24 39.37 -15.32
CA GLN A 453 -5.93 40.09 -16.55
C GLN A 453 -4.87 39.28 -17.29
N ALA A 454 -5.14 38.96 -18.55
CA ALA A 454 -4.16 38.36 -19.43
C ALA A 454 -2.86 39.18 -19.37
N PRO A 455 -1.68 38.54 -19.32
CA PRO A 455 -0.42 39.27 -19.37
C PRO A 455 -0.43 40.11 -20.64
N LYS A 456 -0.41 41.43 -20.48
CA LYS A 456 -0.17 42.35 -21.60
C LYS A 456 1.14 41.89 -22.23
N GLN A 457 1.13 41.62 -23.53
CA GLN A 457 2.36 41.56 -24.31
C GLN A 457 3.05 42.92 -24.13
N GLU A 458 4.10 42.95 -23.32
CA GLU A 458 4.98 44.11 -23.19
C GLU A 458 5.69 44.30 -24.54
N GLY A 459 5.23 45.32 -25.27
CA GLY A 459 5.93 45.87 -26.40
C GLY A 459 7.13 46.69 -25.94
N SER A 460 8.18 46.63 -26.77
CA SER A 460 9.34 47.53 -26.85
C SER A 460 10.08 47.81 -25.54
N VAL A 461 11.17 47.07 -25.35
CA VAL A 461 12.33 47.44 -24.52
C VAL A 461 12.77 48.85 -24.88
N SER A 462 12.61 49.79 -23.95
CA SER A 462 13.32 51.07 -23.96
C SER A 462 14.54 50.91 -23.05
N GLU A 463 15.70 51.35 -23.53
CA GLU A 463 17.00 51.25 -22.85
C GLU A 463 16.97 51.88 -21.44
N PRO A 464 17.64 51.27 -20.44
CA PRO A 464 17.76 51.89 -19.13
C PRO A 464 18.80 53.01 -19.16
N VAL A 465 18.36 54.20 -18.74
CA VAL A 465 19.21 55.35 -18.42
C VAL A 465 20.16 54.96 -17.29
N SER A 466 21.46 55.11 -17.57
CA SER A 466 22.56 54.91 -16.62
C SER A 466 22.48 55.92 -15.48
N VAL A 467 22.45 55.41 -14.24
CA VAL A 467 22.64 56.19 -13.01
C VAL A 467 24.04 55.88 -12.48
N PRO A 468 24.90 56.88 -12.25
CA PRO A 468 26.26 56.63 -11.76
C PRO A 468 26.26 56.32 -10.25
N CYS A 469 26.99 55.27 -9.86
CA CYS A 469 27.28 54.94 -8.47
C CYS A 469 28.25 55.96 -7.85
N PRO A 470 28.11 56.30 -6.55
CA PRO A 470 29.07 57.14 -5.85
C PRO A 470 30.33 56.35 -5.45
N GLU A 471 31.48 56.95 -5.68
CA GLU A 471 32.78 56.50 -5.17
C GLU A 471 32.88 56.84 -3.67
N PHE A 472 33.24 55.85 -2.85
CA PHE A 472 33.67 56.08 -1.47
C PHE A 472 35.20 56.10 -1.46
N THR A 473 35.76 57.22 -1.02
CA THR A 473 37.17 57.38 -0.61
C THR A 473 37.30 57.19 0.89
#